data_AF-A0A7L8GBS5-F1
#
_entry.id   AF-A0A7L8GBS5-F1
#
_cell.length_a   1.000
_cell.length_b   1.000
_cell.length_c   1.000
_cell.angle_alpha   90.00
_cell.angle_beta   90.00
_cell.angle_gamma   90.00
#
_symmetry.space_group_name_H-M   'P 1'
#
loop_
_entity.id
_entity.type
_entity.pdbx_description
1 polymer ?
#
loop_
_entity_poly.entity_id
_entity_poly.type
_entity_poly.pdbx_seq_one_letter_code
_entity_poly.pdbx_strand_id
1 'polypeptide(L)' 'VCELDIIFNFEKAYFMLDELLLGGEIQETSKKNVLKAIAAQDLLQ' A
#
# COMPACT_ATOMS: atom_id res chain seq x y z
N VAL A 1 -10.78 1.98 8.66
CA VAL A 1 -9.69 2.95 8.55
C VAL A 1 -10.17 4.25 9.16
N CYS A 2 -9.54 4.67 10.24
CA CYS A 2 -9.68 6.01 10.81
C CYS A 2 -8.37 6.79 10.63
N GLU A 3 -8.38 8.09 10.92
CA GLU A 3 -7.24 8.99 10.70
C GLU A 3 -5.98 8.52 11.46
N LEU A 4 -6.18 8.01 12.68
CA LEU A 4 -5.12 7.44 13.51
C LEU A 4 -4.45 6.23 12.85
N ASP A 5 -5.18 5.42 12.07
CA ASP A 5 -4.60 4.28 11.36
C ASP A 5 -3.56 4.75 10.33
N ILE A 6 -3.82 5.87 9.64
CA ILE A 6 -2.89 6.44 8.67
C ILE A 6 -1.70 7.09 9.39
N ILE A 7 -1.93 7.78 10.51
CA ILE A 7 -0.86 8.43 11.28
C ILE A 7 0.11 7.40 11.84
N PHE A 8 -0.40 6.31 12.45
CA PHE A 8 0.45 5.30 13.07
C PHE A 8 1.05 4.30 12.07
N ASN A 9 0.41 4.08 10.93
CA ASN A 9 0.88 3.15 9.89
C ASN A 9 1.26 3.88 8.59
N PHE A 10 1.90 5.04 8.69
CA PHE A 10 2.20 5.88 7.53
C PHE A 10 3.09 5.13 6.52
N GLU A 11 4.07 4.34 6.97
CA GLU A 11 4.95 3.55 6.08
C GLU A 11 4.14 2.56 5.24
N LYS A 12 3.18 1.87 5.87
CA LYS A 12 2.29 0.92 5.18
C LYS A 12 1.33 1.62 4.21
N ALA A 13 0.91 2.84 4.55
CA ALA A 13 0.09 3.67 3.66
C ALA A 13 0.88 4.14 2.43
N TYR A 14 2.14 4.54 2.59
CA TYR A 14 3.02 4.90 1.46
C TYR A 14 3.34 3.69 0.59
N PHE A 15 3.61 2.53 1.18
CA PHE A 15 3.78 1.30 0.40
C PHE A 15 2.52 0.95 -0.41
N MET A 16 1.34 1.08 0.20
CA MET A 16 0.06 0.93 -0.51
C MET A 16 -0.09 1.91 -1.68
N LEU A 17 0.37 3.15 -1.50
CA LEU A 17 0.30 4.19 -2.51
C LEU A 17 1.23 3.89 -3.68
N ASP A 18 2.45 3.43 -3.39
CA ASP A 18 3.45 3.09 -4.40
C ASP A 18 3.03 1.90 -5.27
N GLU A 19 2.33 0.90 -4.69
CA GLU A 19 1.74 -0.21 -5.46
C GLU A 19 0.57 0.25 -6.36
N LEU A 20 -0.10 1.34 -6.02
CA LEU A 20 -1.22 1.87 -6.79
C LEU A 20 -0.75 2.84 -7.88
N LEU A 21 0.24 3.68 -7.56
CA LEU A 21 0.70 4.81 -8.36
C LEU A 21 2.22 4.86 -8.37
N LEU A 22 2.81 4.97 -9.56
CA LEU A 22 4.24 5.13 -9.72
C LEU A 22 4.53 6.20 -10.76
N GLY A 23 5.36 7.18 -10.41
CA GLY A 23 5.72 8.26 -11.33
C GLY A 23 4.55 9.15 -11.77
N GLY A 24 3.48 9.21 -10.99
CA GLY A 24 2.27 9.97 -11.30
C GLY A 24 1.25 9.23 -12.17
N GLU A 25 1.55 8.00 -12.57
CA GLU A 25 0.66 7.14 -13.37
C GLU A 25 0.14 5.97 -12.52
N ILE A 26 -1.02 5.43 -12.90
CA ILE A 26 -1.59 4.23 -12.25
C ILE A 26 -0.76 3.01 -12.63
N GLN A 27 -0.19 2.33 -11.62
CA GLN A 27 0.57 1.11 -11.80
C GLN A 27 -0.33 -0.13 -11.76
N GLU A 28 -1.13 -0.27 -10.70
CA GLU A 28 -2.02 -1.42 -10.50
C GLU A 28 -3.43 -0.96 -10.15
N THR A 29 -4.42 -1.54 -10.83
CA THR A 29 -5.84 -1.24 -10.63
C THR A 29 -6.55 -2.33 -9.83
N SER A 30 -6.00 -3.55 -9.84
CA SER A 30 -6.51 -4.70 -9.12
C SER A 30 -6.18 -4.59 -7.64
N LYS A 31 -7.18 -4.24 -6.84
CA LYS A 31 -7.09 -4.27 -5.36
C LYS A 31 -6.59 -5.63 -4.83
N LYS A 32 -6.90 -6.74 -5.52
CA LYS A 32 -6.45 -8.08 -5.11
C LYS A 32 -4.94 -8.23 -5.24
N ASN A 33 -4.32 -7.62 -6.26
CA ASN A 33 -2.88 -7.69 -6.48
C ASN A 33 -2.15 -6.82 -5.45
N VAL A 34 -2.63 -5.59 -5.25
CA VAL A 34 -2.12 -4.68 -4.20
C VAL A 34 -2.18 -5.32 -2.81
N LEU A 35 -3.31 -5.95 -2.44
CA LEU A 35 -3.43 -6.66 -1.15
C LEU A 35 -2.46 -7.83 -1.00
N LYS A 36 -2.13 -8.54 -2.10
CA LYS A 36 -1.12 -9.60 -2.07
C LYS A 36 0.28 -9.04 -1.87
N ALA A 37 0.62 -7.94 -2.53
CA ALA A 37 1.92 -7.28 -2.39
C ALA A 37 2.14 -6.80 -0.95
N ILE A 38 1.12 -6.17 -0.34
CA ILE A 38 1.17 -5.74 1.06
C ILE A 38 1.34 -6.93 2.02
N ALA A 39 0.60 -8.02 1.80
CA ALA A 39 0.73 -9.21 2.64
C ALA A 39 2.11 -9.87 2.53
N ALA A 40 2.74 -9.81 1.35
CA ALA A 40 4.10 -10.28 1.16
C ALA A 40 5.13 -9.37 1.84
N GLN A 41 4.93 -8.05 1.80
CA GLN A 41 5.76 -7.07 2.52
C GLN A 41 5.68 -7.29 4.04
N ASP A 42 4.48 -7.48 4.59
CA ASP A 42 4.27 -7.74 6.03
C ASP A 42 5.02 -9.00 6.52
N LEU A 43 5.33 -9.96 5.64
CA LEU A 43 6.06 -11.19 5.97
C LEU A 43 7.59 -11.01 5.98
N LEU A 44 8.09 -9.98 5.29
CA LEU A 44 9.52 -9.70 5.15
C LEU A 44 10.06 -8.74 6.23
N GLN A 45 9.16 -8.06 6.96
CA GLN A 45 9.45 -7.19 8.10
C GLN A 45 9.37 -7.93 9.44
#